data_AF-A0A8T4TD70-F1
#
_entry.id   AF-A0A8T4TD70-F1
#
_cell.length_a   1.000
_cell.length_b   1.000
_cell.length_c   1.000
_cell.angle_alpha   90.00
_cell.angle_beta   90.00
_cell.angle_gamma   90.00
#
_symmetry.space_group_name_H-M   'P 1'
#
loop_
_entity.id
_entity.type
_entity.pdbx_description
1 polymer ?
#
loop_
_entity_poly.entity_id
_entity_poly.type
_entity_poly.pdbx_seq_one_letter_code
_entity_poly.pdbx_strand_id
1 'polypeptide(L)'
;MSRQETANNIIPGEVSSKLIPLVYVLEDQKTISMRSLNEDELWKNQGLMQVISAGLGCILIHKNILKKIKFRYELNTFDDRWFFMDLYNKKIPVYADTSIKCKHLIYNRPYPWSKIKK
;
A
#
# COMPACT_ATOMS: atom_id res chain seq x y z
N MET A 1 -32.42 7.76 -0.16
CA MET A 1 -31.47 7.18 0.82
C MET A 1 -30.93 5.88 0.23
N SER A 2 -29.74 5.89 -0.36
CA SER A 2 -29.14 4.65 -0.89
C SER A 2 -28.60 3.83 0.28
N ARG A 3 -29.02 2.57 0.39
CA ARG A 3 -28.46 1.62 1.35
C ARG A 3 -26.95 1.51 1.08
N GLN A 4 -26.13 2.02 2.00
CA GLN A 4 -24.73 1.65 2.06
C GLN A 4 -24.70 0.18 2.49
N GLU A 5 -24.52 -0.71 1.52
CA GLU A 5 -24.18 -2.10 1.81
C GLU A 5 -22.84 -2.09 2.55
N THR A 6 -22.90 -2.37 3.85
CA THR A 6 -21.72 -2.53 4.67
C THR A 6 -20.98 -3.76 4.15
N ALA A 7 -19.80 -3.53 3.58
CA ALA A 7 -18.89 -4.61 3.25
C ALA A 7 -18.40 -5.27 4.55
N ASN A 8 -19.20 -6.21 5.04
CA ASN A 8 -18.97 -7.03 6.23
C ASN A 8 -18.02 -8.18 5.87
N ASN A 9 -16.80 -7.80 5.49
CA ASN A 9 -15.71 -8.72 5.18
C ASN A 9 -14.79 -8.91 6.39
N ILE A 10 -15.40 -9.12 7.56
CA ILE A 10 -14.70 -9.48 8.77
C ILE A 10 -14.77 -11.00 8.87
N ILE A 11 -13.63 -11.69 8.91
CA ILE A 11 -13.60 -13.11 9.26
C ILE A 11 -14.38 -13.25 10.58
N PRO A 12 -15.42 -14.09 10.67
CA PRO A 12 -16.24 -14.19 11.89
C PRO A 12 -15.35 -14.40 13.12
N GLY A 13 -15.34 -13.41 14.04
CA GLY A 13 -14.51 -13.41 15.25
C GLY A 13 -13.23 -12.55 15.22
N GLU A 14 -12.77 -12.05 14.07
CA GLU A 14 -11.60 -11.16 13.98
C GLU A 14 -12.01 -9.67 13.98
N VAL A 15 -12.06 -9.04 15.15
CA VAL A 15 -12.19 -7.57 15.21
C VAL A 15 -10.79 -6.94 15.12
N SER A 16 -10.27 -6.73 13.91
CA SER A 16 -9.10 -5.85 13.75
C SER A 16 -9.58 -4.41 13.64
N SER A 17 -9.59 -3.69 14.75
CA SER A 17 -9.91 -2.25 14.81
C SER A 17 -8.78 -1.36 14.29
N LYS A 18 -7.59 -1.92 14.06
CA LYS A 18 -6.40 -1.16 13.68
C LYS A 18 -6.18 -1.24 12.18
N LEU A 19 -6.28 -0.10 11.50
CA LEU A 19 -5.84 0.04 10.12
C LEU A 19 -4.32 -0.14 10.08
N ILE A 20 -3.84 -1.02 9.21
CA ILE A 20 -2.41 -1.20 8.96
C ILE A 20 -2.09 -0.38 7.69
N PRO A 21 -1.37 0.74 7.81
CA PRO A 21 -0.99 1.53 6.64
C PRO A 21 0.06 0.77 5.82
N LEU A 22 -0.33 0.34 4.62
CA LEU A 22 0.59 -0.22 3.62
C LEU A 22 1.19 0.88 2.75
N VAL A 23 1.74 1.91 3.42
CA VAL A 23 2.39 3.08 2.81
C VAL A 23 3.64 3.37 3.63
N TYR A 24 4.78 3.49 2.94
CA TYR A 24 6.10 3.49 3.58
C TYR A 24 6.93 4.70 3.15
N VAL A 25 7.60 5.30 4.13
CA VAL A 25 8.58 6.37 3.93
C VAL A 25 9.98 5.84 4.21
N LEU A 26 10.97 6.47 3.60
CA LEU A 26 12.38 6.17 3.83
C LEU A 26 12.77 6.67 5.21
N GLU A 27 13.31 5.78 6.03
CA GLU A 27 13.79 6.10 7.36
C GLU A 27 15.30 6.39 7.33
N ASP A 28 16.06 5.56 6.62
CA ASP A 28 17.49 5.74 6.42
C ASP A 28 17.88 5.47 4.96
N GLN A 29 18.52 6.46 4.32
CA GLN A 29 18.98 6.37 2.94
C GLN A 29 20.15 5.39 2.76
N LYS A 30 21.00 5.21 3.77
CA LYS A 30 22.20 4.35 3.68
C LYS A 30 21.83 2.88 3.69
N THR A 31 20.91 2.50 4.56
CA THR A 31 20.44 1.12 4.70
C THR A 31 19.21 0.82 3.84
N ILE A 32 18.58 1.87 3.27
CA ILE A 32 17.31 1.79 2.55
C ILE A 32 16.23 1.19 3.47
N SER A 33 16.31 1.51 4.78
CA SER A 33 15.28 1.10 5.74
C SER A 33 14.02 1.93 5.52
N MET A 34 12.88 1.29 5.69
CA MET A 34 11.58 1.92 5.50
C MET A 34 10.73 1.71 6.75
N ARG A 35 9.92 2.72 7.06
CA ARG A 35 8.89 2.64 8.11
C ARG A 35 7.54 2.93 7.50
N SER A 36 6.48 2.37 8.09
CA SER A 36 5.13 2.77 7.73
C SER A 36 4.84 4.20 8.18
N LEU A 37 3.83 4.83 7.59
CA LEU A 37 3.28 6.08 8.12
C LEU A 37 2.75 5.89 9.54
N ASN A 38 2.93 6.90 10.38
CA ASN A 38 2.39 6.96 11.74
C ASN A 38 0.99 7.59 11.77
N GLU A 39 0.32 7.53 12.94
CA GLU A 39 -1.04 8.06 13.12
C GLU A 39 -1.16 9.56 12.79
N ASP A 40 -0.15 10.36 13.12
CA ASP A 40 -0.19 11.80 12.84
C ASP A 40 -0.08 12.07 11.33
N GLU A 41 0.79 11.35 10.62
CA GLU A 41 0.95 11.39 9.16
C GLU A 41 -0.31 10.93 8.40
N LEU A 42 -1.11 10.04 9.01
CA LEU A 42 -2.33 9.50 8.41
C LEU A 42 -3.58 10.35 8.73
N TRP A 43 -3.67 10.86 9.96
CA TRP A 43 -4.92 11.42 10.47
C TRP A 43 -4.88 12.91 10.76
N LYS A 44 -3.71 13.45 11.18
CA LYS A 44 -3.60 14.86 11.59
C LYS A 44 -2.99 15.75 10.50
N ASN A 45 -1.90 15.30 9.90
CA ASN A 45 -1.09 16.05 8.93
C ASN A 45 -1.32 15.52 7.53
N GLN A 46 -2.57 15.62 7.07
CA GLN A 46 -2.99 15.04 5.79
C GLN A 46 -2.54 15.87 4.59
N GLY A 47 -2.33 15.21 3.46
CA GLY A 47 -2.06 15.83 2.17
C GLY A 47 -1.15 14.98 1.31
N LEU A 48 -0.53 15.60 0.31
CA LEU A 48 0.40 14.93 -0.58
C LEU A 48 1.75 14.75 0.12
N MET A 49 2.18 13.51 0.30
CA MET A 49 3.44 13.15 0.95
C MET A 49 4.29 12.30 0.03
N GLN A 50 5.60 12.57 -0.03
CA GLN A 50 6.52 11.71 -0.74
C GLN A 50 6.74 10.42 0.05
N VAL A 51 6.60 9.29 -0.63
CA VAL A 51 6.76 7.94 -0.07
C VAL A 51 7.75 7.16 -0.95
N ILE A 52 8.19 6.00 -0.48
CA ILE A 52 9.10 5.14 -1.26
C ILE A 52 8.49 3.81 -1.65
N SER A 53 7.42 3.38 -0.99
CA SER A 53 6.74 2.13 -1.29
C SER A 53 5.30 2.17 -0.81
N ALA A 54 4.43 1.41 -1.47
CA ALA A 54 3.05 1.17 -1.08
C ALA A 54 2.58 -0.17 -1.67
N GLY A 55 1.31 -0.55 -1.45
CA GLY A 55 0.67 -1.60 -2.24
C GLY A 55 0.18 -1.06 -3.60
N LEU A 56 0.15 -1.91 -4.62
CA LEU A 56 -0.34 -1.53 -5.97
C LEU A 56 -1.87 -1.52 -6.11
N GLY A 57 -2.62 -1.90 -5.07
CA GLY A 57 -4.08 -2.03 -5.13
C GLY A 57 -4.85 -0.71 -5.28
N CYS A 58 -4.23 0.44 -4.96
CA CYS A 58 -4.84 1.76 -5.08
C CYS A 58 -3.78 2.80 -5.47
N ILE A 59 -3.35 2.78 -6.73
CA ILE A 59 -2.33 3.69 -7.26
C ILE A 59 -2.77 4.27 -8.60
N LEU A 60 -2.45 5.55 -8.82
CA LEU A 60 -2.56 6.19 -10.12
C LEU A 60 -1.16 6.29 -10.75
N ILE A 61 -0.96 5.66 -11.90
CA ILE A 61 0.32 5.64 -12.60
C ILE A 61 0.17 6.33 -13.96
N HIS A 62 0.96 7.38 -14.19
CA HIS A 62 0.97 8.04 -15.49
C HIS A 62 1.52 7.09 -16.58
N LYS A 63 0.86 7.05 -17.75
CA LYS A 63 1.19 6.10 -18.85
C LYS A 63 2.66 6.09 -19.27
N ASN A 64 3.36 7.23 -19.18
CA ASN A 64 4.78 7.30 -19.54
C ASN A 64 5.69 6.59 -18.53
N ILE A 65 5.24 6.42 -17.28
CA ILE A 65 5.95 5.66 -16.26
C ILE A 65 5.81 4.16 -16.54
N LEU A 66 4.63 3.70 -16.94
CA LEU A 66 4.40 2.30 -17.35
C LEU A 66 5.28 1.84 -18.52
N LYS A 67 5.69 2.78 -19.39
CA LYS A 67 6.66 2.49 -20.48
C LYS A 67 8.09 2.32 -19.97
N LYS A 68 8.42 2.87 -18.79
CA LYS A 68 9.77 2.89 -18.20
C LYS A 68 9.98 1.78 -17.17
N ILE A 69 8.91 1.35 -16.51
CA ILE A 69 8.91 0.34 -15.45
C ILE A 69 8.12 -0.87 -15.95
N LYS A 70 8.78 -2.02 -16.01
CA LYS A 70 8.12 -3.28 -16.37
C LYS A 70 7.64 -3.95 -15.09
N PHE A 71 6.35 -4.30 -15.03
CA PHE A 71 5.88 -5.20 -13.97
C PHE A 71 6.58 -6.55 -14.13
N ARG A 72 7.10 -7.05 -13.01
CA ARG A 72 7.73 -8.37 -12.93
C ARG A 72 7.23 -9.11 -11.71
N TYR A 73 7.26 -10.42 -11.83
CA TYR A 73 6.95 -11.35 -10.77
C TYR A 73 8.20 -12.20 -10.51
N GLU A 74 8.56 -12.35 -9.24
CA GLU A 74 9.61 -13.26 -8.80
C GLU A 74 9.03 -14.15 -7.69
N LEU A 75 9.35 -15.45 -7.76
CA LEU A 75 8.87 -16.44 -6.81
C LEU A 75 9.23 -16.03 -5.37
N ASN A 76 8.29 -16.18 -4.43
CA ASN A 76 8.45 -15.84 -3.01
C ASN A 76 8.74 -14.35 -2.73
N THR A 77 8.30 -13.45 -3.61
CA THR A 77 8.39 -12.01 -3.39
C THR A 77 7.04 -11.33 -3.60
N PHE A 78 6.92 -10.09 -3.14
CA PHE A 78 5.79 -9.23 -3.48
C PHE A 78 6.15 -8.39 -4.70
N ASP A 79 5.26 -8.38 -5.69
CA ASP A 79 5.42 -7.72 -6.99
C ASP A 79 5.42 -6.18 -6.87
N ASP A 80 4.59 -5.65 -5.98
CA ASP A 80 4.58 -4.24 -5.58
C ASP A 80 5.97 -3.75 -5.17
N ARG A 81 6.68 -4.51 -4.34
CA ARG A 81 8.04 -4.18 -3.89
C ARG A 81 8.99 -3.94 -5.07
N TRP A 82 8.95 -4.79 -6.09
CA TRP A 82 9.83 -4.64 -7.25
C TRP A 82 9.51 -3.40 -8.07
N PHE A 83 8.23 -3.08 -8.23
CA PHE A 83 7.80 -1.87 -8.91
C PHE A 83 8.35 -0.61 -8.21
N PHE A 84 8.23 -0.52 -6.89
CA PHE A 84 8.72 0.61 -6.11
C PHE A 84 10.26 0.69 -6.05
N MET A 85 10.95 -0.46 -5.97
CA MET A 85 12.41 -0.51 -6.06
C MET A 85 12.92 0.03 -7.40
N ASP A 86 12.26 -0.31 -8.51
CA ASP A 86 12.64 0.20 -9.84
C ASP A 86 12.41 1.71 -9.97
N LEU A 87 11.31 2.22 -9.41
CA LEU A 87 11.04 3.65 -9.33
C LEU A 87 12.13 4.38 -8.53
N TYR A 88 12.49 3.84 -7.36
CA TYR A 88 13.53 4.38 -6.50
C TYR A 88 14.89 4.41 -7.22
N ASN A 89 15.30 3.29 -7.83
CA ASN A 89 16.57 3.18 -8.57
C ASN A 89 16.65 4.14 -9.76
N LYS A 90 15.50 4.43 -10.39
CA LYS A 90 15.39 5.40 -11.50
C LYS A 90 15.14 6.83 -11.03
N LYS A 91 15.14 7.09 -9.72
CA LYS A 91 14.87 8.39 -9.09
C LYS A 91 13.53 9.00 -9.53
N ILE A 92 12.52 8.16 -9.74
CA ILE A 92 11.15 8.58 -10.04
C ILE A 92 10.42 8.74 -8.71
N PRO A 93 9.96 9.95 -8.35
CA PRO A 93 9.32 10.17 -7.07
C PRO A 93 7.93 9.52 -7.02
N VAL A 94 7.55 9.09 -5.82
CA VAL A 94 6.25 8.49 -5.53
C VAL A 94 5.60 9.32 -4.44
N TYR A 95 4.30 9.56 -4.59
CA TYR A 95 3.52 10.32 -3.62
C TYR A 95 2.29 9.54 -3.20
N ALA A 96 1.93 9.66 -1.93
CA ALA A 96 0.66 9.23 -1.39
C ALA A 96 -0.13 10.46 -0.95
N ASP A 97 -1.41 10.53 -1.34
CA ASP A 97 -2.33 11.55 -0.83
C ASP A 97 -3.02 10.99 0.42
N THR A 98 -2.53 11.38 1.60
CA THR A 98 -3.06 10.92 2.89
C THR A 98 -4.37 11.62 3.25
N SER A 99 -4.92 12.52 2.42
CA SER A 99 -6.29 13.03 2.58
C SER A 99 -7.34 12.01 2.10
N ILE A 100 -6.97 11.08 1.23
CA ILE A 100 -7.84 10.05 0.65
C ILE A 100 -7.61 8.70 1.35
N LYS A 101 -8.69 8.05 1.83
CA LYS A 101 -8.61 6.74 2.49
C LYS A 101 -9.50 5.75 1.78
N CYS A 102 -8.90 4.68 1.29
CA CYS A 102 -9.62 3.58 0.64
C CYS A 102 -9.62 2.36 1.55
N LYS A 103 -10.80 1.83 1.86
CA LYS A 103 -10.93 0.57 2.56
C LYS A 103 -10.70 -0.57 1.57
N HIS A 104 -9.70 -1.42 1.82
CA HIS A 104 -9.53 -2.64 1.06
C HIS A 104 -10.57 -3.67 1.49
N LEU A 105 -11.58 -3.87 0.66
CA LEU A 105 -12.68 -4.80 0.92
C LEU A 105 -12.31 -6.19 0.40
N ILE A 106 -12.27 -7.17 1.28
CA ILE A 106 -11.85 -8.53 0.93
C ILE A 106 -13.07 -9.45 0.89
N TYR A 107 -13.68 -9.63 -0.28
CA TYR A 107 -14.87 -10.48 -0.40
C TYR A 107 -14.47 -11.98 -0.49
N ASN A 108 -15.17 -12.85 0.24
CA ASN A 108 -15.02 -14.31 0.20
C ASN A 108 -13.56 -14.82 0.21
N ARG A 109 -12.70 -14.26 1.07
CA ARG A 109 -11.30 -14.71 1.10
C ARG A 109 -11.21 -16.16 1.58
N PRO A 110 -10.56 -17.06 0.82
CA PRO A 110 -10.44 -18.45 1.24
C PRO A 110 -9.44 -18.65 2.39
N TYR A 111 -8.50 -17.72 2.63
CA TYR A 111 -7.46 -17.86 3.65
C TYR A 111 -7.11 -16.52 4.35
N PRO A 112 -6.94 -16.48 5.68
CA PRO A 112 -6.51 -15.28 6.41
C PRO A 112 -5.04 -14.92 6.11
N TRP A 113 -4.69 -13.63 6.23
CA TRP A 113 -3.31 -13.14 6.02
C TRP A 113 -2.28 -13.89 6.88
N SER A 114 -2.64 -14.24 8.12
CA SER A 114 -1.81 -14.98 9.06
C SER A 114 -1.45 -16.40 8.60
N LYS A 115 -2.15 -16.95 7.60
CA LYS A 115 -1.90 -18.29 7.05
C LYS A 115 -1.17 -18.29 5.71
N ILE A 116 -0.82 -17.13 5.16
CA ILE A 116 0.01 -17.05 3.96
C ILE A 116 1.45 -17.42 4.35
N LYS A 117 1.90 -18.61 3.94
CA LYS A 117 3.31 -19.00 4.09
C LYS A 117 4.16 -18.17 3.14
N LYS A 118 5.23 -17.57 3.68
CA LYS A 118 6.25 -16.85 2.92
C LYS A 118 7.10 -17.82 2.10
#